data_AF-A0A3B9KNC9-F1
#
_entry.id   AF-A0A3B9KNC9-F1
#
_cell.length_a   1.000
_cell.length_b   1.000
_cell.length_c   1.000
_cell.angle_alpha   90.00
_cell.angle_beta   90.00
_cell.angle_gamma   90.00
#
_symmetry.space_group_name_H-M   'P 1'
#
loop_
_entity.id
_entity.type
_entity.pdbx_description
1 polymer ?
#
loop_
_entity_poly.entity_id
_entity_poly.type
_entity_poly.pdbx_seq_one_letter_code
_entity_poly.pdbx_strand_id
1 'polypeptide(L)'
;STRVLGDGNCTPPGGLGVMEGKAFLMKYLGGVDANALCIDSRNEKGEHDPDKIIDFVKMLQPGFGAVNLEDISQPNCYKVLDTLREVCDIPVWHDDAQGTASVTLAGLFNAL
;
A
#
# COMPACT_ATOMS: atom_id res chain seq x y z
N SER A 1 8.36 2.14 -3.23
CA SER A 1 8.03 2.33 -1.80
C SER A 1 8.94 3.36 -1.17
N THR A 2 8.42 4.15 -0.23
CA THR A 2 9.19 5.21 0.46
C THR A 2 9.46 4.88 1.93
N ARG A 3 8.86 3.81 2.46
CA ARG A 3 9.14 3.26 3.79
C ARG A 3 8.98 1.74 3.76
N VAL A 4 9.98 1.01 3.25
CA VAL A 4 9.98 -0.46 3.22
C VAL A 4 10.41 -0.98 4.57
N LEU A 5 9.51 -1.68 5.28
CA LEU A 5 9.79 -2.24 6.61
C LEU A 5 10.47 -1.21 7.55
N GLY A 6 11.62 -1.57 8.14
CA GLY A 6 12.49 -0.67 8.91
C GLY A 6 13.64 -0.04 8.10
N ASP A 7 13.81 -0.41 6.83
CA ASP A 7 14.92 0.03 5.98
C ASP A 7 14.66 1.40 5.32
N GLY A 8 13.42 1.90 5.40
CA GLY A 8 13.04 3.22 4.93
C GLY A 8 12.94 3.32 3.41
N ASN A 9 13.51 4.36 2.80
CA ASN A 9 13.43 4.57 1.35
C ASN A 9 14.48 3.72 0.62
N CYS A 10 14.06 2.56 0.10
CA CYS A 10 14.94 1.60 -0.57
C CYS A 10 14.96 1.75 -2.10
N THR A 11 14.58 2.90 -2.67
CA THR A 11 14.29 3.11 -4.10
C THR A 11 13.01 2.40 -4.58
N PRO A 12 12.44 2.74 -5.76
CA PRO A 12 11.23 2.10 -6.25
C PRO A 12 11.33 0.56 -6.35
N PRO A 13 12.32 -0.05 -7.05
CA PRO A 13 12.40 -1.51 -7.15
C PRO A 13 12.82 -2.20 -5.85
N GLY A 14 13.43 -1.49 -4.90
CA GLY A 14 13.88 -2.09 -3.63
C GLY A 14 12.75 -2.62 -2.74
N GLY A 15 11.50 -2.21 -2.98
CA GLY A 15 10.33 -2.76 -2.29
C GLY A 15 9.82 -4.08 -2.86
N LEU A 16 10.30 -4.52 -4.03
CA LEU A 16 9.70 -5.65 -4.77
C LEU A 16 9.66 -6.94 -3.95
N GLY A 17 10.74 -7.30 -3.24
CA GLY A 17 10.75 -8.52 -2.43
C GLY A 17 9.67 -8.53 -1.34
N VAL A 18 9.38 -7.38 -0.73
CA VAL A 18 8.31 -7.25 0.26
C VAL A 18 6.94 -7.34 -0.40
N MET A 19 6.73 -6.65 -1.54
CA MET A 19 5.46 -6.68 -2.27
C MET A 19 5.16 -8.06 -2.88
N GLU A 20 6.17 -8.76 -3.41
CA GLU A 20 6.06 -10.13 -3.90
C GLU A 20 5.76 -11.10 -2.75
N GLY A 21 6.39 -10.91 -1.59
CA GLY A 21 6.06 -11.65 -0.37
C GLY A 21 4.59 -11.46 0.05
N LYS A 22 4.09 -10.22 0.01
CA LYS A 22 2.66 -9.93 0.28
C LYS A 22 1.75 -10.61 -0.75
N ALA A 23 2.07 -10.52 -2.04
CA ALA A 23 1.30 -11.18 -3.09
C ALA A 23 1.28 -12.71 -2.92
N PHE A 24 2.41 -13.31 -2.56
CA PHE A 24 2.51 -14.73 -2.21
C PHE A 24 1.59 -15.08 -1.02
N LEU A 25 1.62 -14.30 0.06
CA LEU A 25 0.76 -14.53 1.23
C LEU A 25 -0.73 -14.36 0.90
N MET A 26 -1.09 -13.36 0.10
CA MET A 26 -2.46 -13.17 -0.39
C MET A 26 -2.96 -14.40 -1.16
N LYS A 27 -2.11 -14.99 -2.01
CA LYS A 27 -2.47 -16.21 -2.74
C LYS A 27 -2.59 -17.41 -1.81
N TYR A 28 -1.57 -17.65 -0.98
CA TYR A 28 -1.46 -18.87 -0.19
C TYR A 28 -2.44 -18.91 1.00
N LEU A 29 -2.62 -17.78 1.69
CA LEU A 29 -3.47 -17.69 2.89
C LEU A 29 -4.89 -17.23 2.56
N GLY A 30 -5.04 -16.33 1.59
CA GLY A 30 -6.32 -15.69 1.27
C GLY A 30 -7.00 -16.20 0.00
N GLY A 31 -6.31 -17.00 -0.82
CA GLY A 31 -6.82 -17.41 -2.14
C GLY A 31 -6.95 -16.24 -3.13
N VAL A 32 -6.28 -15.12 -2.89
CA VAL A 32 -6.37 -13.88 -3.69
C VAL A 32 -5.21 -13.82 -4.68
N ASP A 33 -5.51 -13.63 -5.96
CA ASP A 33 -4.50 -13.33 -6.98
C ASP A 33 -4.10 -11.86 -6.90
N ALA A 34 -2.84 -11.60 -6.54
CA ALA A 34 -2.30 -10.27 -6.33
C ALA A 34 -1.05 -10.03 -7.18
N ASN A 35 -0.86 -8.80 -7.64
CA ASN A 35 0.31 -8.37 -8.39
C ASN A 35 1.12 -7.35 -7.58
N ALA A 36 2.42 -7.55 -7.47
CA ALA A 36 3.34 -6.61 -6.83
C ALA A 36 3.58 -5.39 -7.74
N LEU A 37 3.19 -4.20 -7.29
CA LEU A 37 3.30 -2.95 -8.06
C LEU A 37 4.13 -1.92 -7.30
N CYS A 38 5.45 -1.98 -7.48
CA CYS A 38 6.35 -0.93 -7.01
C CYS A 38 6.46 0.19 -8.04
N ILE A 39 5.97 1.38 -7.68
CA ILE A 39 5.99 2.56 -8.55
C ILE A 39 7.01 3.61 -8.10
N ASP A 40 7.42 4.43 -9.05
CA ASP A 40 8.14 5.67 -8.78
C ASP A 40 7.15 6.83 -8.60
N SER A 41 7.02 7.32 -7.38
CA SER A 41 6.12 8.43 -7.04
C SER A 41 6.80 9.80 -7.11
N ARG A 42 8.03 9.89 -7.64
CA ARG A 42 8.75 11.16 -7.69
C ARG A 42 8.14 12.13 -8.72
N ASN A 43 8.05 13.40 -8.35
CA ASN A 43 7.74 14.49 -9.25
C ASN A 43 8.97 14.91 -10.07
N GLU A 44 8.83 15.93 -10.91
CA GLU A 44 9.90 16.46 -11.77
C GLU A 44 11.09 17.02 -10.99
N LYS A 45 10.90 17.34 -9.70
CA LYS A 45 11.94 17.81 -8.77
C LYS A 45 12.63 16.66 -8.03
N GLY A 46 12.22 15.41 -8.27
CA GLY A 46 12.75 14.22 -7.60
C GLY A 46 12.16 13.97 -6.21
N GLU A 47 11.10 14.68 -5.82
CA GLU A 47 10.45 14.55 -4.51
C GLU A 47 9.27 13.59 -4.59
N HIS A 48 9.05 12.79 -3.54
CA HIS A 48 7.90 11.88 -3.50
C HIS A 48 6.58 12.64 -3.37
N ASP A 49 5.71 12.46 -4.35
CA ASP A 49 4.44 13.17 -4.49
C ASP A 49 3.26 12.20 -4.31
N PRO A 50 2.38 12.42 -3.32
CA PRO A 50 1.18 11.58 -3.15
C PRO A 50 0.24 11.61 -4.35
N ASP A 51 0.18 12.71 -5.11
CA ASP A 51 -0.75 12.84 -6.24
C ASP A 51 -0.37 11.90 -7.39
N LYS A 52 0.91 11.60 -7.56
CA LYS A 52 1.39 10.57 -8.51
C LYS A 52 0.86 9.19 -8.18
N ILE A 53 0.78 8.84 -6.89
CA ILE A 53 0.25 7.55 -6.43
C ILE A 53 -1.26 7.51 -6.65
N ILE A 54 -1.96 8.61 -6.31
CA ILE A 54 -3.40 8.74 -6.50
C ILE A 54 -3.77 8.56 -7.98
N ASP A 55 -3.10 9.28 -8.88
CA ASP A 55 -3.33 9.18 -10.31
C ASP A 55 -3.04 7.78 -10.84
N PHE A 56 -1.94 7.16 -10.39
CA PHE A 56 -1.61 5.79 -10.76
C PHE A 56 -2.72 4.81 -10.39
N VAL A 57 -3.20 4.85 -9.14
CA VAL A 57 -4.24 3.94 -8.68
C VAL A 57 -5.57 4.18 -9.43
N LYS A 58 -5.93 5.44 -9.69
CA LYS A 58 -7.13 5.78 -10.49
C LYS A 58 -7.07 5.24 -11.92
N MET A 59 -5.89 5.22 -12.54
CA MET A 59 -5.69 4.60 -13.86
C MET A 59 -5.73 3.07 -13.78
N LEU A 60 -5.23 2.50 -12.68
CA LEU A 60 -5.12 1.06 -12.46
C LEU A 60 -6.47 0.39 -12.15
N GLN A 61 -7.40 1.10 -11.49
CA GLN A 61 -8.60 0.51 -10.90
C GLN A 61 -9.46 -0.37 -11.83
N PRO A 62 -9.61 -0.12 -13.15
CA PRO A 62 -10.43 -1.00 -14.00
C PRO A 62 -9.87 -2.43 -14.13
N GLY A 63 -8.58 -2.62 -13.83
CA GLY A 63 -7.91 -3.92 -13.90
C GLY A 63 -7.85 -4.69 -12.57
N PHE A 64 -8.35 -4.13 -11.46
CA PHE A 64 -8.18 -4.71 -10.12
C PHE A 64 -9.49 -4.69 -9.33
N GLY A 65 -9.68 -5.69 -8.45
CA GLY A 65 -10.86 -5.77 -7.58
C GLY A 65 -10.71 -5.03 -6.25
N ALA A 66 -9.48 -4.72 -5.83
CA ALA A 66 -9.13 -3.94 -4.64
C ALA A 66 -7.68 -3.46 -4.73
N VAL A 67 -7.31 -2.46 -3.94
CA VAL A 67 -5.94 -1.93 -3.85
C VAL A 67 -5.47 -1.98 -2.39
N ASN A 68 -4.39 -2.74 -2.17
CA ASN A 68 -3.66 -2.79 -0.91
C ASN A 68 -2.46 -1.83 -0.96
N LEU A 69 -2.58 -0.66 -0.35
CA LEU A 69 -1.46 0.27 -0.20
C LEU A 69 -0.49 -0.24 0.85
N GLU A 70 0.81 -0.16 0.54
CA GLU A 70 1.88 -0.72 1.36
C GLU A 70 3.11 0.19 1.32
N ASP A 71 3.83 0.31 2.44
CA ASP A 71 5.18 0.88 2.51
C ASP A 71 5.30 2.32 1.92
N ILE A 72 4.27 3.13 2.15
CA ILE A 72 4.21 4.56 1.83
C ILE A 72 4.52 5.36 3.12
N SER A 73 5.47 6.27 3.02
CA SER A 73 5.89 7.14 4.13
C SER A 73 4.78 8.12 4.54
N GLN A 74 4.68 8.36 5.85
CA GLN A 74 3.90 9.49 6.37
C GLN A 74 4.57 10.84 6.03
N PRO A 75 3.80 11.94 5.86
CA PRO A 75 2.34 12.00 5.91
C PRO A 75 1.63 11.64 4.58
N ASN A 76 2.38 11.35 3.51
CA ASN A 76 1.83 11.10 2.18
C ASN A 76 0.80 9.95 2.17
N CYS A 77 1.05 8.89 2.94
CA CYS A 77 0.15 7.75 3.04
C CYS A 77 -1.29 8.12 3.47
N TYR A 78 -1.45 9.13 4.33
CA TYR A 78 -2.78 9.60 4.77
C TYR A 78 -3.55 10.23 3.61
N LYS A 79 -2.93 11.21 2.92
CA LYS A 79 -3.56 11.87 1.76
C LYS A 79 -3.93 10.84 0.68
N VAL A 80 -3.01 9.90 0.39
CA VAL A 80 -3.23 8.84 -0.61
C VAL A 80 -4.42 7.97 -0.23
N LEU A 81 -4.46 7.46 1.00
CA LEU A 81 -5.52 6.58 1.48
C LEU A 81 -6.88 7.30 1.49
N ASP A 82 -6.94 8.49 2.12
CA ASP A 82 -8.19 9.24 2.29
C ASP A 82 -8.78 9.61 0.93
N THR A 83 -7.94 10.13 0.02
CA THR A 83 -8.39 10.49 -1.33
C THR A 83 -8.87 9.27 -2.10
N LEU A 84 -8.08 8.19 -2.16
CA LEU A 84 -8.42 7.02 -2.96
C LEU A 84 -9.65 6.28 -2.45
N ARG A 85 -9.90 6.28 -1.14
CA ARG A 85 -11.14 5.74 -0.56
C ARG A 85 -12.40 6.48 -0.98
N GLU A 86 -12.29 7.77 -1.24
CA GLU A 86 -13.42 8.61 -1.64
C GLU A 86 -13.68 8.55 -3.15
N VAL A 87 -12.63 8.42 -3.96
CA VAL A 87 -12.72 8.62 -5.41
C VAL A 87 -12.63 7.34 -6.27
N CYS A 88 -12.22 6.20 -5.70
CA CYS A 88 -12.18 4.93 -6.42
C CYS A 88 -13.49 4.15 -6.27
N ASP A 89 -13.87 3.44 -7.33
CA ASP A 89 -15.04 2.56 -7.35
C ASP A 89 -14.76 1.18 -6.74
N ILE A 90 -13.49 0.88 -6.44
CA ILE A 90 -13.00 -0.34 -5.79
C ILE A 90 -12.49 -0.05 -4.38
N PRO A 91 -12.47 -1.04 -3.46
CA PRO A 91 -11.93 -0.85 -2.13
C PRO A 91 -10.44 -0.51 -2.19
N VAL A 92 -10.07 0.61 -1.58
CA VAL A 92 -8.68 0.99 -1.32
C VAL A 92 -8.47 1.05 0.18
N TRP A 93 -7.42 0.41 0.66
CA TRP A 93 -7.05 0.40 2.08
C TRP A 93 -5.54 0.39 2.22
N HIS A 94 -5.03 0.60 3.44
CA HIS A 94 -3.60 0.60 3.72
C HIS A 94 -3.26 -0.38 4.84
N ASP A 95 -2.46 -1.41 4.52
CA ASP A 95 -2.17 -2.52 5.45
C ASP A 95 -1.41 -2.03 6.68
N ASP A 96 -0.40 -1.18 6.50
CA ASP A 96 0.40 -0.62 7.59
C ASP A 96 -0.44 0.19 8.60
N ALA A 97 -1.55 0.77 8.15
CA ALA A 97 -2.50 1.46 9.02
C ALA A 97 -3.54 0.46 9.56
N GLN A 98 -4.48 0.05 8.73
CA GLN A 98 -5.69 -0.66 9.16
C GLN A 98 -5.39 -2.14 9.47
N GLY A 99 -4.50 -2.78 8.71
CA GLY A 99 -4.06 -4.15 8.94
C GLY A 99 -3.32 -4.29 10.27
N THR A 100 -2.30 -3.44 10.49
CA THR A 100 -1.56 -3.38 11.76
C THR A 100 -2.50 -3.09 12.94
N ALA A 101 -3.39 -2.10 12.81
CA ALA A 101 -4.34 -1.77 13.88
C ALA A 101 -5.30 -2.94 14.19
N SER A 102 -5.78 -3.63 13.16
CA SER A 102 -6.68 -4.79 13.30
C SER A 102 -6.04 -5.91 14.13
N VAL A 103 -4.86 -6.37 13.75
CA VAL A 103 -4.19 -7.47 14.46
C VAL A 103 -3.67 -7.05 15.84
N THR A 104 -3.29 -5.78 16.00
CA THR A 104 -2.91 -5.21 17.30
C THR A 104 -4.08 -5.20 18.27
N LEU A 105 -5.26 -4.75 17.81
CA LEU A 105 -6.47 -4.74 18.62
C LEU A 105 -6.91 -6.17 18.97
N ALA A 106 -6.85 -7.12 18.03
CA ALA A 106 -7.15 -8.52 18.30
C ALA A 106 -6.19 -9.11 19.37
N GLY A 107 -4.90 -8.76 19.31
CA GLY A 107 -3.92 -9.13 20.33
C GLY A 107 -4.25 -8.55 21.70
N LEU A 108 -4.63 -7.26 21.76
CA LEU A 108 -5.04 -6.59 22.99
C LEU A 108 -6.30 -7.22 23.60
N PHE A 109 -7.29 -7.55 22.78
CA PHE A 109 -8.53 -8.20 23.25
C PHE A 109 -8.27 -9.54 23.93
N ASN A 110 -7.30 -10.32 23.46
CA ASN A 110 -6.93 -11.59 24.10
C ASN A 110 -6.08 -11.39 25.37
N ALA A 111 -5.50 -10.21 25.57
CA ALA A 111 -4.64 -9.91 26.71
C ALA A 111 -5.39 -9.32 27.92
N LEU A 112 -6.55 -8.69 27.71
CA LEU A 112 -7.43 -8.15 28.76
C LEU A 112 -8.41 -9.20 29.30
#